data_AF-A0A524H2A9-F1
#
_entry.id   AF-A0A524H2A9-F1
#
_cell.length_a   1.000
_cell.length_b   1.000
_cell.length_c   1.000
_cell.angle_alpha   90.00
_cell.angle_beta   90.00
_cell.angle_gamma   90.00
#
_symmetry.space_group_name_H-M   'P 1'
#
loop_
_entity.id
_entity.type
_entity.pdbx_description
1 polymer ?
#
loop_
_entity_poly.entity_id
_entity_poly.type
_entity_poly.pdbx_seq_one_letter_code
_entity_poly.pdbx_strand_id
1 'polypeptide(L)'
;MKKNISLSLKNTVNFISYEEIIALAQQSVRHLDSLNNGTGAGDDFLGWLSLPDDILPQLDRIDKIAKHLRSISDITVVIGIGGSYLGSRAVIEALSHSFSSLRKEKHHEIIFAGQHISEDYLAELIEILDTVSYSIVVISKSGVTTEPAIAFRILRNHLEKKEGKAVAGDRIVAITD
;
A
#
# COMPACT_ATOMS: atom_id res chain seq x y z
N MET A 1 0.16 -20.81 20.52
CA MET A 1 -0.11 -20.27 19.16
C MET A 1 0.08 -21.37 18.13
N LYS A 2 -0.85 -21.50 17.17
CA LYS A 2 -0.69 -22.40 16.03
C LYS A 2 0.34 -21.78 15.07
N LYS A 3 1.33 -22.55 14.61
CA LYS A 3 2.30 -22.05 13.61
C LYS A 3 1.62 -22.00 12.24
N ASN A 4 1.47 -20.80 11.68
CA ASN A 4 0.85 -20.58 10.37
C ASN A 4 1.87 -20.54 9.22
N ILE A 5 3.16 -20.40 9.54
CA ILE A 5 4.28 -20.39 8.60
C ILE A 5 5.40 -21.26 9.18
N SER A 6 6.09 -22.03 8.34
CA SER A 6 7.23 -22.88 8.72
C SER A 6 8.47 -22.57 7.88
N LEU A 7 9.62 -22.44 8.55
CA LEU A 7 10.93 -22.33 7.91
C LEU A 7 11.57 -23.72 7.80
N SER A 8 12.08 -24.08 6.61
CA SER A 8 12.84 -25.31 6.38
C SER A 8 14.22 -24.97 5.83
N LEU A 9 15.26 -25.41 6.54
CA LEU A 9 16.67 -25.21 6.18
C LEU A 9 17.27 -26.42 5.44
N LYS A 10 16.45 -27.41 5.09
CA LYS A 10 16.92 -28.68 4.51
C LYS A 10 17.85 -28.51 3.31
N ASN A 11 17.65 -27.49 2.49
CA ASN A 11 18.41 -27.28 1.26
C ASN A 11 19.62 -26.35 1.45
N THR A 12 19.85 -25.80 2.64
CA THR A 12 20.98 -24.89 2.93
C THR A 12 22.16 -25.60 3.57
N VAL A 13 21.95 -26.79 4.15
CA VAL A 13 22.95 -27.52 4.95
C VAL A 13 24.24 -27.91 4.21
N ASN A 14 24.19 -27.98 2.88
CA ASN A 14 25.36 -28.25 2.04
C ASN A 14 26.28 -27.04 1.86
N PHE A 15 25.80 -25.85 2.23
CA PHE A 15 26.53 -24.58 2.08
C PHE A 15 26.85 -23.93 3.43
N ILE A 16 25.98 -24.14 4.43
CA ILE A 16 26.12 -23.59 5.78
C ILE A 16 25.73 -24.69 6.77
N SER A 17 26.63 -25.02 7.70
CA SER A 17 26.38 -26.04 8.71
C SER A 17 25.38 -25.57 9.78
N TYR A 18 24.75 -26.51 10.50
CA TYR A 18 23.87 -26.15 11.61
C TYR A 18 24.65 -25.51 12.76
N GLU A 19 25.89 -25.93 12.97
CA GLU A 19 26.80 -25.42 13.99
C GLU A 19 27.08 -23.93 13.77
N GLU A 20 27.32 -23.51 12.53
CA GLU A 20 27.50 -22.09 12.18
C GLU A 20 26.25 -21.26 12.47
N ILE A 21 25.05 -21.79 12.18
CA ILE A 21 23.79 -21.11 12.47
C ILE A 21 23.57 -21.00 13.99
N ILE A 22 23.80 -22.09 14.73
CA ILE A 22 23.64 -22.13 16.19
C ILE A 22 24.65 -21.22 16.88
N ALA A 23 25.86 -21.08 16.34
CA ALA A 23 26.87 -20.15 16.87
C ALA A 23 26.38 -18.69 16.91
N LEU A 24 25.41 -18.31 16.06
CA LEU A 24 24.81 -16.98 16.03
C LEU A 24 23.62 -16.82 16.99
N ALA A 25 23.11 -17.89 17.59
CA ALA A 25 21.87 -17.87 18.36
C ALA A 25 21.91 -16.85 19.53
N GLN A 26 23.00 -16.80 20.28
CA GLN A 26 23.13 -15.85 21.39
C GLN A 26 23.12 -14.40 20.88
N GLN A 27 23.73 -14.13 19.74
CA GLN A 27 23.72 -12.80 19.13
C GLN A 27 22.32 -12.44 18.64
N SER A 28 21.59 -13.37 18.01
CA SER A 28 20.21 -13.15 17.57
C SER A 28 19.27 -12.82 18.74
N VAL A 29 19.43 -13.47 19.90
CA VAL A 29 18.64 -13.16 21.11
C VAL A 29 18.92 -11.73 21.59
N ARG A 30 20.19 -11.31 21.66
CA ARG A 30 20.55 -9.93 22.05
C ARG A 30 19.96 -8.88 21.11
N HIS A 31 19.94 -9.16 19.80
CA HIS A 31 19.33 -8.28 18.80
C HIS A 31 17.81 -8.21 18.95
N LEU A 32 17.16 -9.34 19.24
CA LEU A 32 15.73 -9.38 19.53
C LEU A 32 15.39 -8.58 20.80
N ASP A 33 16.19 -8.70 21.85
CA ASP A 33 16.02 -7.91 23.07
C ASP A 33 16.20 -6.42 22.79
N SER A 34 17.19 -6.04 21.97
CA SER A 34 17.42 -4.64 21.59
C SER A 34 16.26 -4.07 20.77
N LEU A 35 15.69 -4.88 19.88
CA LEU A 35 14.52 -4.51 19.08
C LEU A 35 13.28 -4.32 19.97
N ASN A 36 12.99 -5.27 20.86
CA ASN A 36 11.83 -5.19 21.74
C ASN A 36 11.92 -4.04 22.76
N ASN A 37 13.13 -3.72 23.22
CA ASN A 37 13.37 -2.64 24.18
C ASN A 37 13.65 -1.28 23.52
N GLY A 38 13.72 -1.20 22.19
CA GLY A 38 14.00 0.05 21.47
C GLY A 38 15.35 0.66 21.81
N THR A 39 16.40 -0.14 22.00
CA THR A 39 17.74 0.35 22.38
C THR A 39 18.72 0.37 21.21
N GLY A 40 18.27 -0.04 20.02
CA GLY A 40 19.07 -0.05 18.79
C GLY A 40 18.99 1.27 18.02
N ALA A 41 19.85 1.42 17.01
CA ALA A 41 19.76 2.57 16.11
C ALA A 41 18.45 2.54 15.30
N GLY A 42 17.75 3.68 15.22
CA GLY A 42 16.48 3.81 14.51
C GLY A 42 15.25 3.38 15.33
N ASP A 43 15.38 3.38 16.65
CA ASP A 43 14.34 3.11 17.64
C ASP A 43 13.09 4.01 17.50
N ASP A 44 13.23 5.20 16.92
CA ASP A 44 12.12 6.09 16.55
C ASP A 44 11.11 5.46 15.56
N PHE A 45 11.48 4.39 14.84
CA PHE A 45 10.69 3.80 13.76
C PHE A 45 10.18 2.38 14.05
N LEU A 46 9.93 2.06 15.32
CA LEU A 46 9.52 0.71 15.77
C LEU A 46 8.01 0.48 15.87
N GLY A 47 7.17 1.44 15.49
CA GLY A 47 5.71 1.32 15.58
C GLY A 47 5.09 0.14 14.79
N TRP A 48 5.83 -0.45 13.84
CA TRP A 48 5.39 -1.65 13.12
C TRP A 48 5.29 -2.90 14.02
N LEU A 49 5.95 -2.91 15.18
CA LEU A 49 5.89 -4.03 16.14
C LEU A 49 4.50 -4.18 16.76
N SER A 50 3.86 -3.07 17.12
CA SER A 50 2.53 -3.04 17.75
C SER A 50 1.38 -2.77 16.78
N LEU A 51 1.69 -2.35 15.53
CA LEU A 51 0.71 -2.03 14.50
C LEU A 51 -0.43 -3.07 14.33
N PRO A 52 -0.18 -4.40 14.37
CA PRO A 52 -1.26 -5.38 14.24
C PRO A 52 -2.38 -5.23 15.29
N ASP A 53 -2.03 -4.78 16.50
CA ASP A 53 -2.97 -4.53 17.59
C ASP A 53 -3.49 -3.08 17.55
N ASP A 54 -2.60 -2.12 17.33
CA ASP A 54 -2.92 -0.69 17.36
C ASP A 54 -3.88 -0.24 16.24
N ILE A 55 -3.89 -0.95 15.10
CA ILE A 55 -4.75 -0.61 13.97
C ILE A 55 -6.21 -1.04 14.17
N LEU A 56 -6.50 -1.97 15.09
CA LEU A 56 -7.82 -2.58 15.24
C LEU A 56 -8.97 -1.56 15.36
N PRO A 57 -8.86 -0.46 16.14
CA PRO A 57 -9.94 0.53 16.24
C PRO A 57 -10.22 1.30 14.94
N GLN A 58 -9.28 1.31 13.99
CA GLN A 58 -9.40 2.04 12.72
C GLN A 58 -9.98 1.19 11.60
N LEU A 59 -9.97 -0.14 11.73
CA LEU A 59 -10.37 -1.07 10.67
C LEU A 59 -11.81 -0.85 10.21
N ASP A 60 -12.73 -0.60 11.14
CA ASP A 60 -14.14 -0.32 10.81
C ASP A 60 -14.31 0.95 9.97
N ARG A 61 -13.52 1.99 10.25
CA ARG A 61 -13.53 3.24 9.48
C ARG A 61 -12.97 3.01 8.09
N ILE A 62 -11.85 2.28 7.98
CA ILE A 62 -11.21 1.94 6.71
C ILE A 62 -12.19 1.13 5.83
N ASP A 63 -12.85 0.11 6.39
CA ASP A 63 -13.83 -0.70 5.65
C ASP A 63 -15.03 0.13 5.18
N LYS A 64 -15.56 1.02 6.01
CA LYS A 64 -16.65 1.94 5.63
C LYS A 64 -16.25 2.85 4.48
N ILE A 65 -15.07 3.46 4.54
CA ILE A 65 -14.54 4.30 3.46
C ILE A 65 -14.37 3.48 2.19
N ALA A 66 -13.76 2.29 2.28
CA ALA A 66 -13.55 1.42 1.12
C ALA A 66 -14.89 1.00 0.48
N LYS A 67 -15.92 0.68 1.28
CA LYS A 67 -17.28 0.41 0.79
C LYS A 67 -17.90 1.62 0.12
N HIS A 68 -17.73 2.80 0.70
CA HIS A 68 -18.22 4.05 0.12
C HIS A 68 -17.59 4.32 -1.25
N LEU A 69 -16.25 4.30 -1.36
CA LEU A 69 -15.55 4.52 -2.63
C LEU A 69 -16.00 3.52 -3.71
N ARG A 70 -16.13 2.23 -3.36
CA ARG A 70 -16.65 1.18 -4.26
C ARG A 70 -18.08 1.44 -4.73
N SER A 71 -18.92 2.09 -3.91
CA SER A 71 -20.32 2.37 -4.26
C SER A 71 -20.49 3.55 -5.22
N ILE A 72 -19.51 4.47 -5.26
CA ILE A 72 -19.59 5.72 -6.05
C ILE A 72 -18.58 5.78 -7.20
N SER A 73 -17.72 4.76 -7.33
CA SER A 73 -16.63 4.73 -8.30
C SER A 73 -16.45 3.35 -8.91
N ASP A 74 -16.22 3.33 -10.22
CA ASP A 74 -15.78 2.14 -10.95
C ASP A 74 -14.29 1.88 -10.68
N ILE A 75 -13.49 2.94 -10.53
CA ILE A 75 -12.04 2.86 -10.29
C ILE A 75 -11.62 3.63 -9.03
N THR A 76 -10.70 3.09 -8.24
CA THR A 76 -9.92 3.88 -7.27
C THR A 76 -8.48 4.01 -7.76
N VAL A 77 -8.01 5.25 -7.90
CA VAL A 77 -6.60 5.54 -8.22
C VAL A 77 -5.83 5.75 -6.93
N VAL A 78 -4.90 4.85 -6.64
CA VAL A 78 -3.96 4.96 -5.52
C VAL A 78 -2.74 5.73 -5.99
N ILE A 79 -2.50 6.89 -5.38
CA ILE A 79 -1.36 7.76 -5.70
C ILE A 79 -0.28 7.61 -4.63
N GLY A 80 0.87 7.05 -4.99
CA GLY A 80 1.96 6.81 -4.05
C GLY A 80 3.19 6.18 -4.71
N ILE A 81 4.33 6.24 -4.02
CA ILE A 81 5.60 5.60 -4.45
C ILE A 81 6.29 4.91 -3.28
N GLY A 82 7.18 3.95 -3.57
CA GLY A 82 7.93 3.21 -2.57
C GLY A 82 7.02 2.40 -1.64
N GLY A 83 7.17 2.59 -0.32
CA GLY A 83 6.34 1.92 0.68
C GLY A 83 4.84 2.25 0.57
N SER A 84 4.50 3.44 0.04
CA SER A 84 3.12 3.89 -0.19
C SER A 84 2.47 3.25 -1.43
N TYR A 85 3.18 2.35 -2.10
CA TYR A 85 2.77 1.70 -3.36
C TYR A 85 2.95 0.18 -3.30
N LEU A 86 4.14 -0.29 -2.94
CA LEU A 86 4.50 -1.71 -3.09
C LEU A 86 3.70 -2.63 -2.16
N GLY A 87 3.44 -2.21 -0.92
CA GLY A 87 2.71 -3.04 0.05
C GLY A 87 1.26 -3.31 -0.38
N SER A 88 0.55 -2.26 -0.82
CA SER A 88 -0.82 -2.40 -1.30
C SER A 88 -0.88 -3.17 -2.62
N ARG A 89 0.01 -2.86 -3.58
CA ARG A 89 0.09 -3.61 -4.85
C ARG A 89 0.36 -5.09 -4.64
N ALA A 90 1.33 -5.45 -3.80
CA ALA A 90 1.70 -6.84 -3.54
C ALA A 90 0.52 -7.65 -2.96
N VAL A 91 -0.20 -7.10 -1.98
CA VAL A 91 -1.36 -7.78 -1.37
C VAL A 91 -2.51 -7.89 -2.35
N ILE A 92 -2.81 -6.83 -3.11
CA ILE A 92 -3.87 -6.83 -4.12
C ILE A 92 -3.56 -7.87 -5.19
N GLU A 93 -2.37 -7.88 -5.78
CA GLU A 93 -2.01 -8.84 -6.83
C GLU A 93 -1.98 -10.29 -6.31
N ALA A 94 -1.50 -10.52 -5.09
CA ALA A 94 -1.42 -11.86 -4.51
C ALA A 94 -2.79 -12.46 -4.15
N LEU A 95 -3.77 -11.63 -3.76
CA LEU A 95 -5.08 -12.07 -3.30
C LEU A 95 -6.20 -11.91 -4.34
N SER A 96 -5.96 -11.15 -5.40
CA SER A 96 -6.95 -10.91 -6.45
C SER A 96 -6.86 -11.94 -7.56
N HIS A 97 -7.91 -11.98 -8.39
CA HIS A 97 -7.91 -12.80 -9.59
C HIS A 97 -6.87 -12.26 -10.59
N SER A 98 -5.93 -13.09 -11.03
CA SER A 98 -4.82 -12.68 -11.91
C SER A 98 -5.24 -12.09 -13.26
N PHE A 99 -6.48 -12.35 -13.69
CA PHE A 99 -7.08 -11.81 -14.91
C PHE A 99 -8.35 -10.99 -14.64
N SER A 100 -8.43 -10.28 -13.50
CA SER A 100 -9.59 -9.45 -13.13
C SER A 100 -10.04 -8.56 -14.30
N SER A 101 -9.09 -7.88 -14.93
CA SER A 101 -9.30 -6.97 -16.07
C SER A 101 -9.92 -7.61 -17.32
N LEU A 102 -9.84 -8.93 -17.48
CA LEU A 102 -10.43 -9.66 -18.61
C LEU A 102 -11.83 -10.23 -18.30
N ARG A 103 -12.29 -10.11 -17.05
CA ARG A 103 -13.60 -10.64 -16.66
C ARG A 103 -14.71 -9.69 -17.13
N LYS A 104 -15.79 -10.28 -17.64
CA LYS A 104 -17.00 -9.53 -18.07
C LYS A 104 -17.84 -9.01 -16.90
N GLU A 105 -17.64 -9.58 -15.71
CA GLU A 105 -18.33 -9.13 -14.51
C GLU A 105 -17.79 -7.76 -14.09
N LYS A 106 -18.71 -6.84 -13.79
CA LYS A 106 -18.36 -5.54 -13.23
C LYS A 106 -17.62 -5.75 -11.91
N HIS A 107 -16.40 -5.27 -11.85
CA HIS A 107 -15.57 -5.25 -10.64
C HIS A 107 -15.06 -3.83 -10.42
N HIS A 108 -14.75 -3.52 -9.17
CA HIS A 108 -14.11 -2.27 -8.83
C HIS A 108 -12.60 -2.41 -9.06
N GLU A 109 -12.02 -1.55 -9.89
CA GLU A 109 -10.62 -1.64 -10.28
C GLU A 109 -9.74 -0.73 -9.42
N ILE A 110 -8.54 -1.19 -9.09
CA ILE A 110 -7.51 -0.39 -8.42
C ILE A 110 -6.39 -0.12 -9.41
N ILE A 111 -6.14 1.16 -9.70
CA ILE A 111 -5.03 1.61 -10.55
C ILE A 111 -4.05 2.43 -9.72
N PHE A 112 -2.77 2.41 -10.07
CA PHE A 112 -1.73 3.13 -9.36
C PHE A 112 -1.16 4.28 -10.19
N ALA A 113 -0.98 5.44 -9.58
CA ALA A 113 -0.32 6.58 -10.19
C ALA A 113 0.70 7.22 -9.24
N GLY A 114 1.57 8.08 -9.76
CA GLY A 114 2.58 8.76 -8.94
C GLY A 114 3.72 7.87 -8.44
N GLN A 115 3.82 6.62 -8.90
CA GLN A 115 4.99 5.75 -8.70
C GLN A 115 6.16 6.04 -9.66
N HIS A 116 5.95 6.93 -10.64
CA HIS A 116 6.92 7.42 -11.62
C HIS A 116 6.40 8.72 -12.28
N ILE A 117 7.22 9.36 -13.11
CA ILE A 117 6.92 10.65 -13.80
C ILE A 117 6.74 10.46 -15.32
N SER A 118 6.24 9.30 -15.76
CA SER A 118 5.87 9.11 -17.17
C SER A 118 4.63 9.94 -17.50
N GLU A 119 4.77 10.86 -18.45
CA GLU A 119 3.65 11.67 -18.95
C GLU A 119 2.68 10.83 -19.79
N ASP A 120 3.20 9.93 -20.63
CA ASP A 120 2.39 9.03 -21.47
C ASP A 120 1.47 8.17 -20.61
N TYR A 121 2.01 7.53 -19.56
CA TYR A 121 1.20 6.72 -18.64
C TYR A 121 0.06 7.53 -18.01
N LEU A 122 0.33 8.77 -17.63
CA LEU A 122 -0.67 9.61 -16.98
C LEU A 122 -1.71 10.12 -17.99
N ALA A 123 -1.31 10.42 -19.22
CA ALA A 123 -2.21 10.78 -20.30
C ALA A 123 -3.16 9.61 -20.63
N GLU A 124 -2.62 8.42 -20.84
CA GLU A 124 -3.37 7.19 -21.08
C GLU A 124 -4.33 6.89 -19.92
N LEU A 125 -3.88 7.08 -18.67
CA LEU A 125 -4.76 6.93 -17.50
C LEU A 125 -5.92 7.93 -17.54
N ILE A 126 -5.66 9.21 -17.84
CA ILE A 126 -6.71 10.23 -17.92
C ILE A 126 -7.75 9.88 -19.00
N GLU A 127 -7.33 9.38 -20.17
CA GLU A 127 -8.24 8.93 -21.23
C GLU A 127 -9.22 7.85 -20.73
N ILE A 128 -8.73 6.90 -19.93
CA ILE A 128 -9.60 5.90 -19.29
C ILE A 128 -10.53 6.56 -18.28
N LEU A 129 -9.99 7.41 -17.41
CA LEU A 129 -10.74 8.07 -16.34
C LEU A 129 -11.81 9.05 -16.85
N ASP A 130 -11.74 9.51 -18.09
CA ASP A 130 -12.82 10.28 -18.73
C ASP A 130 -14.09 9.45 -18.90
N THR A 131 -13.95 8.15 -19.15
CA THR A 131 -15.08 7.26 -19.47
C THR A 131 -15.77 6.63 -18.25
N VAL A 132 -15.18 6.75 -17.06
CA VAL A 132 -15.66 6.05 -15.85
C VAL A 132 -15.71 6.95 -14.62
N SER A 133 -16.47 6.55 -13.60
CA SER A 133 -16.45 7.23 -12.31
C SER A 133 -15.24 6.77 -11.49
N TYR A 134 -14.53 7.70 -10.84
CA TYR A 134 -13.34 7.33 -10.06
C TYR A 134 -13.19 8.10 -8.74
N SER A 135 -12.40 7.52 -7.85
CA SER A 135 -11.96 8.10 -6.58
C SER A 135 -10.43 8.11 -6.50
N ILE A 136 -9.87 8.94 -5.62
CA ILE A 136 -8.43 9.06 -5.40
C ILE A 136 -8.11 8.70 -3.96
N VAL A 137 -7.12 7.83 -3.76
CA VAL A 137 -6.46 7.62 -2.46
C VAL A 137 -5.02 8.10 -2.62
N VAL A 138 -4.68 9.27 -2.06
CA VAL A 138 -3.32 9.81 -2.09
C VAL A 138 -2.58 9.45 -0.80
N ILE A 139 -1.40 8.87 -0.95
CA ILE A 139 -0.59 8.33 0.15
C ILE A 139 0.81 8.93 0.08
N SER A 140 1.12 9.81 1.02
CA SER A 140 2.46 10.37 1.21
C SER A 140 2.58 10.89 2.63
N LYS A 141 3.53 10.36 3.39
CA LYS A 141 3.80 10.81 4.76
C LYS A 141 4.04 12.32 4.83
N SER A 142 4.89 12.83 3.94
CA SER A 142 5.33 14.23 3.95
C SER A 142 4.43 15.16 3.14
N GLY A 143 3.56 14.61 2.28
CA GLY A 143 2.78 15.36 1.30
C GLY A 143 3.61 16.03 0.19
N VAL A 144 4.95 15.95 0.25
CA VAL A 144 5.88 16.66 -0.66
C VAL A 144 6.73 15.71 -1.51
N THR A 145 6.48 14.40 -1.46
CA THR A 145 7.12 13.45 -2.37
C THR A 145 6.79 13.83 -3.82
N THR A 146 7.80 14.04 -4.65
CA THR A 146 7.67 14.68 -5.98
C THR A 146 6.67 13.97 -6.89
N GLU A 147 6.81 12.66 -7.08
CA GLU A 147 6.04 11.89 -8.05
C GLU A 147 4.56 11.80 -7.64
N PRO A 148 4.20 11.45 -6.38
CA PRO A 148 2.82 11.52 -5.91
C PRO A 148 2.23 12.94 -5.94
N ALA A 149 3.01 13.96 -5.59
CA ALA A 149 2.53 15.35 -5.58
C ALA A 149 2.18 15.84 -6.99
N ILE A 150 2.99 15.51 -8.00
CA ILE A 150 2.70 15.83 -9.41
C ILE A 150 1.43 15.12 -9.86
N ALA A 151 1.36 13.79 -9.67
CA ALA A 151 0.20 13.00 -10.07
C ALA A 151 -1.09 13.47 -9.38
N PHE A 152 -1.04 13.76 -8.07
CA PHE A 152 -2.19 14.26 -7.33
C PHE A 152 -2.67 15.62 -7.83
N ARG A 153 -1.76 16.56 -8.13
CA ARG A 153 -2.16 17.87 -8.67
C ARG A 153 -2.89 17.73 -10.00
N ILE A 154 -2.42 16.84 -10.87
CA ILE A 154 -3.02 16.60 -12.18
C ILE A 154 -4.38 15.91 -12.02
N LEU A 155 -4.44 14.80 -11.30
CA LEU A 155 -5.65 13.99 -11.15
C LEU A 155 -6.74 14.65 -10.30
N ARG A 156 -6.37 15.45 -9.30
CA ARG A 156 -7.33 16.28 -8.54
C ARG A 156 -7.94 17.33 -9.43
N ASN A 157 -7.13 18.07 -10.20
CA ASN A 157 -7.63 19.08 -11.12
C ASN A 157 -8.54 18.46 -12.19
N HIS A 158 -8.19 17.28 -12.70
CA HIS A 158 -9.05 16.52 -13.60
C HIS A 158 -10.41 16.16 -12.93
N LEU A 159 -10.38 15.60 -11.71
CA LEU A 159 -11.58 15.20 -10.98
C LEU A 159 -12.49 16.40 -10.68
N GLU A 160 -11.91 17.51 -10.22
CA GLU A 160 -12.66 18.75 -9.94
C GLU A 160 -13.32 19.32 -11.19
N LYS A 161 -12.68 19.24 -12.36
CA LYS A 161 -13.27 19.66 -13.63
C LYS A 161 -14.40 18.73 -14.08
N LYS A 162 -14.25 17.43 -13.85
CA LYS A 162 -15.21 16.41 -14.25
C LYS A 162 -16.49 16.42 -13.40
N GLU A 163 -16.35 16.48 -12.08
CA GLU A 163 -17.44 16.24 -11.13
C GLU A 163 -17.80 17.47 -10.29
N GLY A 164 -16.98 18.53 -10.34
CA GLY A 164 -17.09 19.69 -9.45
C GLY A 164 -16.40 19.47 -8.10
N LYS A 165 -16.01 20.58 -7.47
CA LYS A 165 -15.18 20.56 -6.23
C LYS A 165 -15.83 19.86 -5.05
N ALA A 166 -17.14 20.02 -4.86
CA ALA A 166 -17.86 19.40 -3.74
C ALA A 166 -17.83 17.87 -3.86
N VAL A 167 -18.19 17.34 -5.04
CA VAL A 167 -18.17 15.90 -5.31
C VAL A 167 -16.75 15.34 -5.29
N ALA A 168 -15.77 16.08 -5.82
CA ALA A 168 -14.37 15.70 -5.74
C ALA A 168 -13.88 15.55 -4.28
N GLY A 169 -14.37 16.41 -3.36
CA GLY A 169 -14.05 16.34 -1.94
C GLY A 169 -14.47 15.01 -1.30
N ASP A 170 -15.63 14.46 -1.67
CA ASP A 170 -16.13 13.19 -1.17
C ASP A 170 -15.45 11.97 -1.82
N ARG A 171 -14.74 12.17 -2.94
CA ARG A 171 -14.04 11.12 -3.71
C ARG A 171 -12.53 11.07 -3.43
N ILE A 172 -11.99 11.95 -2.59
CA ILE A 172 -10.55 12.01 -2.28
C ILE A 172 -10.30 11.61 -0.82
N VAL A 173 -9.43 10.62 -0.63
CA VAL A 173 -8.93 10.20 0.68
C VAL A 173 -7.43 10.47 0.72
N ALA A 174 -6.97 11.15 1.77
CA ALA A 174 -5.56 11.36 2.04
C ALA A 174 -5.09 10.51 3.22
N ILE A 175 -3.97 9.79 3.02
CA ILE A 175 -3.26 9.02 4.05
C ILE A 175 -1.88 9.66 4.21
N THR A 176 -1.69 10.37 5.32
CA THR A 176 -0.55 11.26 5.59
C THR A 176 -0.38 11.42 7.11
N ASP A 177 0.72 12.05 7.55
CA ASP A 177 0.90 12.53 8.93
C ASP A 177 -0.17 13.56 9.35
#